data_AF-A0A820IYT4-F1
#
_entry.id   AF-A0A820IYT4-F1
#
_cell.length_a   1.000
_cell.length_b   1.000
_cell.length_c   1.000
_cell.angle_alpha   90.00
_cell.angle_beta   90.00
_cell.angle_gamma   90.00
#
_symmetry.space_group_name_H-M   'P 1'
#
loop_
_entity.id
_entity.type
_entity.pdbx_description
1 polymer ?
#
loop_
_entity_poly.entity_id
_entity_poly.type
_entity_poly.pdbx_seq_one_letter_code
_entity_poly.pdbx_strand_id
1 'polypeptide(L)'
;SRNLNDERDMRSPGGAIGMTINEKADLSNLTYSLMEIEQGDFVFLTTDGISDNYDPCVSGSAASIKTPLLIRKSSNSISEIPPTLMTAYERHLYSLRRIYLSIADNEEQLNAFDLCNRLLQYVIRLTDEQRHIIEQGVRENEGIQGLARNQFEIEMRNKVGKIPGKLDHASIVVYQVR
;
A
#
# COMPACT_ATOMS: atom_id res chain seq x y z
N SER A 1 -14.95 -8.86 -15.96
CA SER A 1 -14.19 -7.65 -15.58
C SER A 1 -14.29 -7.49 -14.07
N ARG A 2 -13.23 -7.03 -13.40
CA ARG A 2 -13.26 -6.80 -11.94
C ARG A 2 -14.17 -5.62 -11.61
N ASN A 3 -15.08 -5.80 -10.66
CA ASN A 3 -15.89 -4.72 -10.13
C ASN A 3 -15.04 -3.87 -9.17
N LEU A 4 -14.79 -2.61 -9.53
CA LEU A 4 -13.99 -1.70 -8.71
C LEU A 4 -14.70 -1.25 -7.42
N ASN A 5 -15.99 -1.58 -7.27
CA ASN A 5 -16.76 -1.32 -6.05
C ASN A 5 -16.54 -2.39 -4.96
N ASP A 6 -15.95 -3.54 -5.32
CA ASP A 6 -15.63 -4.59 -4.36
C ASP A 6 -14.29 -4.32 -3.67
N GLU A 7 -14.25 -4.58 -2.36
CA GLU A 7 -13.02 -4.48 -1.59
C GLU A 7 -12.02 -5.51 -2.08
N ARG A 8 -10.76 -5.07 -2.29
CA ARG A 8 -9.66 -6.01 -2.50
C ARG A 8 -9.40 -6.72 -1.17
N ASP A 9 -9.76 -8.00 -1.03
CA ASP A 9 -9.20 -8.79 0.08
C ASP A 9 -7.76 -9.16 -0.27
N MET A 10 -6.81 -8.40 0.26
CA MET A 10 -5.38 -8.60 0.02
C MET A 10 -4.83 -9.90 0.60
N ARG A 11 -5.63 -10.62 1.40
CA ARG A 11 -5.31 -11.94 1.95
C ARG A 11 -5.88 -13.09 1.11
N SER A 12 -6.81 -12.79 0.21
CA SER A 12 -7.26 -13.74 -0.79
C SER A 12 -6.26 -13.69 -1.95
N PRO A 13 -5.51 -14.77 -2.21
CA PRO A 13 -4.60 -14.80 -3.34
C PRO A 13 -5.46 -14.84 -4.61
N GLY A 14 -5.87 -13.67 -5.11
CA GLY A 14 -6.62 -13.49 -6.35
C GLY A 14 -5.86 -13.92 -7.62
N GLY A 15 -4.90 -14.83 -7.48
CA GLY A 15 -4.12 -15.44 -8.55
C GLY A 15 -4.27 -16.96 -8.66
N ALA A 16 -4.92 -17.62 -7.69
CA ALA A 16 -5.32 -19.02 -7.88
C ALA A 16 -6.66 -19.06 -8.62
N ILE A 17 -6.65 -19.56 -9.86
CA ILE A 17 -7.87 -20.06 -10.52
C ILE A 17 -8.40 -21.16 -9.59
N GLY A 18 -9.62 -20.99 -9.09
CA GLY A 18 -10.19 -21.94 -8.15
C GLY A 18 -10.39 -23.32 -8.80
N MET A 19 -10.74 -24.31 -7.99
CA MET A 19 -11.12 -25.63 -8.50
C MET A 19 -12.28 -25.49 -9.50
N THR A 20 -12.37 -26.41 -10.47
CA THR A 20 -13.50 -26.44 -11.41
C THR A 20 -14.82 -26.59 -10.66
N ILE A 21 -15.72 -25.63 -10.81
CA ILE A 21 -17.12 -25.74 -10.37
C ILE A 21 -17.91 -26.31 -11.55
N ASN A 22 -18.38 -27.55 -11.44
CA ASN A 22 -19.19 -28.21 -12.48
C ASN A 22 -18.54 -28.14 -13.88
N GLU A 23 -17.27 -28.59 -13.99
CA GLU A 23 -16.48 -28.58 -15.23
C GLU A 23 -16.10 -27.19 -15.79
N LYS A 24 -16.51 -26.10 -15.12
CA LYS A 24 -16.10 -24.73 -15.47
C LYS A 24 -14.98 -24.28 -14.55
N ALA A 25 -13.90 -23.75 -15.13
CA ALA A 25 -12.83 -23.13 -14.36
C ALA A 25 -13.42 -21.98 -13.51
N ASP A 26 -13.07 -21.94 -12.22
CA ASP A 26 -13.46 -20.84 -11.36
C ASP A 26 -12.59 -19.61 -11.68
N LEU A 27 -13.14 -18.76 -12.55
CA LEU A 27 -12.53 -17.49 -12.98
C LEU A 27 -12.97 -16.32 -12.11
N SER A 28 -13.62 -16.54 -10.96
CA SER A 28 -14.09 -15.45 -10.08
C SER A 28 -12.95 -14.54 -9.61
N ASN A 29 -11.75 -15.10 -9.50
CA ASN A 29 -10.53 -14.39 -9.13
C ASN A 29 -9.72 -13.84 -10.33
N LEU A 30 -10.07 -14.20 -11.58
CA LEU A 30 -9.35 -13.74 -12.76
C LEU A 30 -9.63 -12.26 -13.02
N THR A 31 -8.65 -11.42 -12.72
CA THR A 31 -8.65 -10.01 -13.09
C THR A 31 -7.68 -9.78 -14.24
N TYR A 32 -8.20 -9.31 -15.38
CA TYR A 32 -7.36 -8.77 -16.45
C TYR A 32 -7.81 -7.34 -16.76
N SER A 33 -6.84 -6.51 -17.13
CA SER A 33 -7.03 -5.19 -17.70
C SER A 33 -6.19 -5.12 -18.96
N LEU A 34 -6.78 -4.62 -20.04
CA LEU A 34 -6.09 -4.39 -21.30
C LEU A 34 -6.01 -2.88 -21.50
N MET A 35 -4.82 -2.39 -21.80
CA MET A 35 -4.54 -1.00 -22.08
C MET A 35 -3.58 -0.96 -23.28
N GLU A 36 -3.91 -0.14 -24.26
CA GLU A 36 -2.99 0.20 -25.35
C GLU A 36 -1.94 1.16 -24.79
N ILE A 37 -0.68 0.96 -25.18
CA ILE A 37 0.46 1.78 -24.76
C ILE A 37 1.21 2.28 -25.99
N GLU A 38 1.74 3.49 -25.90
CA GLU A 38 2.45 4.18 -26.98
C GLU A 38 3.95 4.32 -26.68
N GLN A 39 4.72 4.67 -27.70
CA GLN A 39 6.14 5.02 -27.51
C GLN A 39 6.25 6.22 -26.57
N GLY A 40 7.08 6.10 -25.54
CA GLY A 40 7.24 7.11 -24.48
C GLY A 40 6.50 6.77 -23.18
N ASP A 41 5.54 5.84 -23.20
CA ASP A 41 4.82 5.43 -21.99
C ASP A 41 5.73 4.72 -20.97
N PHE A 42 5.34 4.82 -19.70
CA PHE A 42 5.98 4.09 -18.60
C PHE A 42 5.13 2.91 -18.15
N VAL A 43 5.71 1.72 -18.20
CA VAL A 43 5.14 0.50 -17.62
C VAL A 43 5.94 0.18 -16.37
N PHE A 44 5.26 0.00 -15.23
CA PHE A 44 5.92 -0.41 -14.01
C PHE A 44 5.19 -1.55 -13.31
N LEU A 45 5.97 -2.41 -12.66
CA LEU A 45 5.49 -3.52 -11.84
C LEU A 45 5.97 -3.30 -10.42
N THR A 46 5.09 -3.52 -9.46
CA THR A 46 5.37 -3.31 -8.04
C THR A 46 4.86 -4.47 -7.21
N THR A 47 5.54 -4.74 -6.10
CA THR A 47 4.99 -5.57 -5.03
C THR A 47 3.93 -4.80 -4.24
N ASP A 48 3.20 -5.50 -3.38
CA ASP A 48 2.27 -4.91 -2.42
C ASP A 48 2.98 -3.98 -1.42
N GLY A 49 4.22 -4.30 -1.03
CA GLY A 49 5.07 -3.42 -0.21
C GLY A 49 5.32 -2.02 -0.80
N ILE A 50 5.14 -1.84 -2.12
CA ILE A 50 5.12 -0.51 -2.75
C ILE A 50 3.69 -0.04 -2.98
N SER A 51 2.88 -0.83 -3.69
CA SER A 51 1.57 -0.39 -4.19
C SER A 51 0.55 -0.13 -3.08
N ASP A 52 0.56 -0.89 -1.98
CA ASP A 52 -0.38 -0.70 -0.87
C ASP A 52 -0.16 0.66 -0.17
N ASN A 53 1.08 1.17 -0.15
CA ASN A 53 1.42 2.46 0.47
C ASN A 53 0.80 3.68 -0.24
N TYR A 54 0.29 3.49 -1.47
CA TYR A 54 -0.46 4.51 -2.20
C TYR A 54 -1.96 4.52 -1.86
N ASP A 55 -2.47 3.48 -1.19
CA ASP A 55 -3.84 3.45 -0.69
C ASP A 55 -4.00 4.47 0.46
N PRO A 56 -5.07 5.29 0.47
CA PRO A 56 -5.26 6.30 1.49
C PRO A 56 -5.52 5.73 2.89
N CYS A 57 -6.00 4.49 3.02
CA CYS A 57 -6.14 3.81 4.31
C CYS A 57 -4.78 3.38 4.88
N VAL A 58 -3.85 2.98 4.01
CA VAL A 58 -2.50 2.57 4.43
C VAL A 58 -1.67 3.80 4.76
N SER A 59 -1.74 4.84 3.94
CA SER A 59 -1.07 6.13 4.20
C SER A 59 -1.71 6.97 5.29
N GLY A 60 -2.86 6.54 5.84
CA GLY A 60 -3.55 7.22 6.94
C GLY A 60 -4.29 8.51 6.54
N SER A 61 -4.46 8.78 5.25
CA SER A 61 -5.14 9.97 4.73
C SER A 61 -6.67 9.83 4.64
N ALA A 62 -7.18 8.59 4.63
CA ALA A 62 -8.62 8.30 4.61
C ALA A 62 -8.90 6.96 5.31
N ALA A 63 -10.18 6.60 5.47
CA ALA A 63 -10.59 5.28 5.94
C ALA A 63 -11.61 4.65 4.99
N SER A 64 -11.70 3.32 4.97
CA SER A 64 -12.71 2.61 4.17
C SER A 64 -14.08 2.79 4.82
N ILE A 65 -15.10 3.02 4.01
CA ILE A 65 -16.51 3.05 4.47
C ILE A 65 -16.91 1.73 5.15
N LYS A 66 -16.37 0.58 4.70
CA LYS A 66 -16.70 -0.73 5.29
C LYS A 66 -15.97 -0.99 6.60
N THR A 67 -14.83 -0.33 6.84
CA THR A 67 -14.01 -0.47 8.05
C THR A 67 -13.56 0.90 8.58
N PRO A 68 -14.50 1.75 9.03
CA PRO A 68 -14.24 3.17 9.35
C PRO A 68 -13.38 3.37 10.62
N LEU A 69 -13.17 2.32 11.42
CA LEU A 69 -12.44 2.36 12.69
C LEU A 69 -10.91 2.27 12.53
N LEU A 70 -10.40 2.04 11.31
CA LEU A 70 -8.96 1.90 11.04
C LEU A 70 -8.26 3.24 10.76
N ILE A 71 -8.77 4.36 11.30
CA ILE A 71 -8.00 5.61 11.27
C ILE A 71 -6.77 5.41 12.15
N ARG A 72 -5.64 5.23 11.49
CA ARG A 72 -4.32 5.27 12.12
C ARG A 72 -4.10 6.73 12.53
N LYS A 73 -4.35 7.04 13.81
CA LYS A 73 -4.08 8.37 14.37
C LYS A 73 -2.60 8.66 14.17
N SER A 74 -2.27 9.51 13.20
CA SER A 74 -0.94 10.10 13.12
C SER A 74 -0.64 10.78 14.46
N SER A 75 0.54 10.52 14.98
CA SER A 75 0.96 10.86 16.34
C SER A 75 1.10 12.37 16.60
N ASN A 76 0.77 13.26 15.65
CA ASN A 76 1.13 14.69 15.77
C ASN A 76 0.14 15.74 15.21
N SER A 77 -1.16 15.43 15.07
CA SER A 77 -2.14 16.52 14.89
C SER A 77 -3.45 16.25 15.62
N ILE A 78 -3.70 17.04 16.65
CA ILE A 78 -5.04 17.33 17.16
C ILE A 78 -5.75 18.11 16.05
N SER A 79 -6.38 17.41 15.11
CA SER A 79 -7.44 17.98 14.30
C SER A 79 -8.66 17.08 14.43
N GLU A 80 -9.72 17.64 14.99
CA GLU A 80 -11.04 17.02 15.23
C GLU A 80 -11.81 16.75 13.93
N ILE A 81 -11.11 16.60 12.80
CA ILE A 81 -11.74 16.37 11.51
C ILE A 81 -12.00 14.86 11.41
N PRO A 82 -13.26 14.42 11.27
CA PRO A 82 -13.56 13.01 11.04
C PRO A 82 -12.83 12.54 9.78
N PRO A 83 -12.43 11.26 9.73
CA PRO A 83 -11.67 10.76 8.59
C PRO A 83 -12.52 10.91 7.34
N THR A 84 -11.87 11.27 6.23
CA THR A 84 -12.53 11.13 4.93
C THR A 84 -12.83 9.65 4.73
N LEU A 85 -14.11 9.29 4.62
CA LEU A 85 -14.51 7.92 4.33
C LEU A 85 -14.57 7.74 2.81
N MET A 86 -13.94 6.68 2.32
CA MET A 86 -13.85 6.38 0.90
C MET A 86 -14.33 4.94 0.60
N THR A 87 -15.03 4.79 -0.51
CA THR A 87 -15.35 3.51 -1.17
C THR A 87 -14.08 2.87 -1.74
N ALA A 88 -14.15 1.59 -2.12
CA ALA A 88 -13.05 0.91 -2.81
C ALA A 88 -12.65 1.63 -4.13
N TYR A 89 -13.63 2.14 -4.87
CA TYR A 89 -13.40 2.89 -6.10
C TYR A 89 -12.70 4.23 -5.86
N GLU A 90 -13.16 5.00 -4.87
CA GLU A 90 -12.55 6.29 -4.52
C GLU A 90 -11.10 6.12 -4.03
N ARG A 91 -10.82 5.07 -3.25
CA ARG A 91 -9.45 4.72 -2.84
C ARG A 91 -8.57 4.38 -4.03
N HIS A 92 -9.09 3.61 -5.00
CA HIS A 92 -8.36 3.28 -6.22
C HIS A 92 -8.00 4.54 -7.02
N LEU A 93 -8.97 5.45 -7.22
CA LEU A 93 -8.72 6.74 -7.88
C LEU A 93 -7.71 7.60 -7.12
N TYR A 94 -7.78 7.61 -5.79
CA TYR A 94 -6.80 8.29 -4.94
C TYR A 94 -5.39 7.75 -5.18
N SER A 95 -5.21 6.43 -5.15
CA SER A 95 -3.91 5.79 -5.39
C SER A 95 -3.35 6.17 -6.77
N LEU A 96 -4.18 6.13 -7.82
CA LEU A 96 -3.79 6.54 -9.16
C LEU A 96 -3.37 8.02 -9.21
N ARG A 97 -4.14 8.90 -8.55
CA ARG A 97 -3.81 10.33 -8.49
C ARG A 97 -2.48 10.57 -7.77
N ARG A 98 -2.19 9.83 -6.70
CA ARG A 98 -0.91 9.91 -5.97
C ARG A 98 0.28 9.45 -6.83
N ILE A 99 0.11 8.38 -7.59
CA ILE A 99 1.12 7.90 -8.55
C ILE A 99 1.34 8.97 -9.63
N TYR A 100 0.26 9.52 -10.20
CA TYR A 100 0.33 10.58 -11.20
C TYR A 100 1.11 11.82 -10.69
N LEU A 101 0.89 12.23 -9.44
CA LEU A 101 1.65 13.34 -8.84
C LEU A 101 3.15 13.05 -8.73
N SER A 102 3.55 11.78 -8.68
CA SER A 102 4.96 11.37 -8.69
C SER A 102 5.58 11.49 -10.10
N ILE A 103 4.75 11.50 -11.15
CA ILE A 103 5.14 11.64 -12.55
C ILE A 103 5.18 13.12 -12.96
N ALA A 104 4.13 13.87 -12.61
CA ALA A 104 3.88 15.22 -13.12
C ALA A 104 4.96 16.27 -12.77
N ASP A 105 5.76 16.03 -11.74
CA ASP A 105 6.88 16.90 -11.40
C ASP A 105 7.99 16.72 -12.46
N ASN A 106 8.27 17.69 -13.33
CA ASN A 106 9.30 17.57 -14.38
C ASN A 106 9.11 16.38 -15.35
N GLU A 107 7.89 16.19 -15.87
CA GLU A 107 7.54 15.11 -16.81
C GLU A 107 8.45 15.06 -18.05
N GLU A 108 8.85 16.22 -18.59
CA GLU A 108 9.68 16.31 -19.81
C GLU A 108 11.07 15.66 -19.71
N GLN A 109 11.62 15.52 -18.49
CA GLN A 109 12.93 14.91 -18.25
C GLN A 109 12.83 13.55 -17.57
N LEU A 110 11.61 13.04 -17.38
CA LEU A 110 11.39 11.81 -16.65
C LEU A 110 11.90 10.62 -17.45
N ASN A 111 12.74 9.79 -16.82
CA ASN A 111 13.11 8.48 -17.34
C ASN A 111 12.68 7.38 -16.33
N ALA A 112 12.85 6.12 -16.73
CA ALA A 112 12.42 4.99 -15.92
C ALA A 112 13.09 4.93 -14.54
N PHE A 113 14.35 5.37 -14.46
CA PHE A 113 15.09 5.42 -13.20
C PHE A 113 14.55 6.52 -12.27
N ASP A 114 14.25 7.70 -12.81
CA ASP A 114 13.66 8.79 -12.02
C ASP A 114 12.28 8.43 -11.49
N LEU A 115 11.41 7.84 -12.33
CA LEU A 115 10.10 7.38 -11.90
C LEU A 115 10.23 6.29 -10.81
N CYS A 116 11.12 5.32 -11.00
CA CYS A 116 11.39 4.28 -10.00
C CYS A 116 11.78 4.89 -8.65
N ASN A 117 12.72 5.84 -8.67
CA ASN A 117 13.19 6.51 -7.46
C ASN A 117 12.08 7.30 -6.79
N ARG A 118 11.27 8.06 -7.53
CA ARG A 118 10.20 8.87 -6.94
C ARG A 118 9.15 8.01 -6.26
N LEU A 119 8.77 6.90 -6.90
CA LEU A 119 7.81 5.96 -6.33
C LEU A 119 8.36 5.33 -5.04
N LEU A 120 9.62 4.89 -5.07
CA LEU A 120 10.29 4.33 -3.89
C LEU A 120 10.47 5.36 -2.77
N GLN A 121 10.88 6.59 -3.09
CA GLN A 121 11.11 7.68 -2.15
C GLN A 121 9.84 8.11 -1.40
N TYR A 122 8.68 8.01 -2.04
CA TYR A 122 7.41 8.22 -1.35
C TYR A 122 7.20 7.15 -0.26
N VAL A 123 7.38 5.87 -0.60
CA VAL A 123 7.21 4.76 0.34
C VAL A 123 8.23 4.82 1.49
N ILE A 124 9.49 5.16 1.20
CA ILE A 124 10.54 5.32 2.21
C ILE A 124 10.13 6.39 3.23
N ARG A 125 9.67 7.57 2.75
CA ARG A 125 9.26 8.67 3.62
C ARG A 125 8.02 8.33 4.45
N LEU A 126 7.03 7.66 3.84
CA LEU A 126 5.81 7.27 4.53
C LEU A 126 6.09 6.27 5.67
N THR A 127 7.04 5.36 5.47
CA THR A 127 7.34 4.27 6.40
C THR A 127 8.47 4.57 7.40
N ASP A 128 9.04 5.77 7.36
CA ASP A 128 10.24 6.13 8.11
C ASP A 128 10.02 6.09 9.63
N GLU A 129 8.95 6.72 10.12
CA GLU A 129 8.58 6.69 11.55
C GLU A 129 8.33 5.26 12.04
N GLN A 130 7.67 4.45 11.21
CA GLN A 130 7.39 3.05 11.51
C GLN A 130 8.70 2.23 11.62
N ARG A 131 9.65 2.46 10.71
CA ARG A 131 10.98 1.82 10.71
C ARG A 131 11.76 2.19 11.96
N HIS A 132 11.80 3.47 12.31
CA HIS A 132 12.51 3.96 13.49
C HIS A 132 12.02 3.30 14.78
N ILE A 133 10.70 3.20 14.96
CA ILE A 133 10.10 2.59 16.16
C ILE A 133 10.39 1.08 16.24
N ILE A 134 10.37 0.37 15.11
CA ILE A 134 10.71 -1.06 15.08
C ILE A 134 12.20 -1.24 15.41
N GLU A 135 13.09 -0.47 14.79
CA GLU A 135 14.53 -0.55 15.06
C GLU A 135 14.87 -0.23 16.51
N GLN A 136 14.23 0.80 17.09
CA GLN A 136 14.36 1.11 18.52
C GLN A 136 13.83 -0.04 19.38
N GLY A 137 12.65 -0.59 19.04
CA GLY A 137 12.06 -1.70 19.77
C GLY A 137 12.92 -2.98 19.74
N VAL A 138 13.62 -3.24 18.64
CA VAL A 138 14.59 -4.36 18.55
C VAL A 138 15.73 -4.18 19.55
N ARG A 139 16.28 -2.96 19.67
CA ARG A 139 17.35 -2.65 20.65
C ARG A 139 16.85 -2.77 22.09
N GLU A 140 15.63 -2.32 22.36
CA GLU A 140 15.01 -2.39 23.70
C GLU A 140 14.64 -3.83 24.13
N ASN A 141 14.37 -4.71 23.16
CA ASN A 141 14.05 -6.11 23.42
C ASN A 141 15.29 -6.97 23.76
N GLU A 142 16.50 -6.44 23.61
CA GLU A 142 17.73 -7.17 23.94
C GLU A 142 17.77 -7.49 25.45
N GLY A 143 17.58 -8.78 25.78
CA GLY A 143 17.62 -9.28 27.16
C GLY A 143 16.24 -9.49 27.81
N ILE A 144 15.13 -9.15 27.14
CA ILE A 144 13.78 -9.44 27.64
C ILE A 144 13.39 -10.90 27.29
N GLN A 145 12.90 -11.65 28.27
CA GLN A 145 12.51 -13.06 28.11
C GLN A 145 11.11 -13.35 28.66
N GLY A 146 10.52 -14.45 28.20
CA GLY A 146 9.24 -14.97 28.72
C GLY A 146 8.05 -14.03 28.50
N LEU A 147 7.17 -13.93 29.51
CA LEU A 147 5.93 -13.16 29.44
C LEU A 147 6.15 -11.66 29.16
N ALA A 148 7.26 -11.09 29.66
CA ALA A 148 7.62 -9.69 29.44
C ALA A 148 7.88 -9.39 27.96
N ARG A 149 8.46 -10.35 27.22
CA ARG A 149 8.69 -10.22 25.78
C ARG A 149 7.39 -10.20 25.00
N ASN A 150 6.46 -11.09 25.31
CA ASN A 150 5.15 -11.11 24.65
C ASN A 150 4.39 -9.80 24.86
N GLN A 151 4.45 -9.25 26.08
CA GLN A 151 3.79 -7.99 26.42
C GLN A 151 4.42 -6.81 25.67
N PHE A 152 5.76 -6.79 25.60
CA PHE A 152 6.50 -5.82 24.79
C PHE A 152 6.15 -5.91 23.30
N GLU A 153 6.11 -7.12 22.72
CA GLU A 153 5.76 -7.34 21.32
C GLU A 153 4.33 -6.87 20.99
N ILE A 154 3.37 -7.07 21.91
CA ILE A 154 2.00 -6.55 21.77
C ILE A 154 1.98 -5.02 21.81
N GLU A 155 2.70 -4.40 22.75
CA GLU A 155 2.81 -2.94 22.82
C GLU A 155 3.46 -2.36 21.56
N MET A 156 4.53 -2.98 21.06
CA MET A 156 5.18 -2.59 19.82
C MET A 156 4.23 -2.70 18.63
N ARG A 157 3.51 -3.83 18.49
CA ARG A 157 2.50 -3.99 17.43
C ARG A 157 1.43 -2.90 17.52
N ASN A 158 0.98 -2.55 18.72
CA ASN A 158 -0.03 -1.50 18.92
C ASN A 158 0.49 -0.09 18.63
N LYS A 159 1.77 0.19 18.90
CA LYS A 159 2.42 1.46 18.52
C LYS A 159 2.58 1.55 17.01
N VAL A 160 3.19 0.53 16.41
CA VAL A 160 3.44 0.40 14.96
C VAL A 160 2.13 0.45 14.17
N GLY A 161 1.07 -0.20 14.65
CA GLY A 161 -0.24 -0.23 13.98
C GLY A 161 -0.97 1.12 13.92
N LYS A 162 -0.55 2.11 14.73
CA LYS A 162 -1.11 3.48 14.70
C LYS A 162 -0.41 4.40 13.71
N ILE A 163 0.74 3.98 13.18
CA ILE A 163 1.56 4.78 12.28
C ILE A 163 1.16 4.46 10.84
N PRO A 164 1.05 5.47 9.96
CA PRO A 164 0.78 5.23 8.56
C PRO A 164 1.92 4.47 7.88
N GLY A 165 1.60 3.78 6.79
CA GLY A 165 2.54 2.99 6.01
C GLY A 165 2.47 1.49 6.29
N LYS A 166 2.98 0.73 5.34
CA LYS A 166 3.13 -0.73 5.40
C LYS A 166 4.59 -1.07 5.10
N LEU A 167 5.26 -1.64 6.08
CA LEU A 167 6.61 -2.20 5.94
C LEU A 167 6.51 -3.66 5.53
N ASP A 168 6.59 -3.92 4.22
CA ASP A 168 6.59 -5.24 3.60
C ASP A 168 7.71 -5.34 2.56
N HIS A 169 7.88 -6.53 1.96
CA HIS A 169 8.82 -6.73 0.86
C HIS A 169 8.50 -5.78 -0.30
N ALA A 170 9.42 -4.85 -0.57
CA ALA A 170 9.26 -3.79 -1.55
C ALA A 170 10.16 -4.05 -2.77
N SER A 171 9.56 -4.19 -3.94
CA SER A 171 10.29 -4.22 -5.21
C SER A 171 9.51 -3.48 -6.28
N ILE A 172 10.25 -2.81 -7.16
CA ILE A 172 9.70 -2.05 -8.28
C ILE A 172 10.60 -2.22 -9.49
N VAL A 173 9.99 -2.38 -10.66
CA VAL A 173 10.67 -2.33 -11.96
C VAL A 173 9.89 -1.34 -12.82
N VAL A 174 10.61 -0.46 -13.51
CA VAL A 174 10.04 0.53 -14.44
C VAL A 174 10.69 0.35 -15.80
N TYR A 175 9.87 0.35 -16.85
CA TYR A 175 10.26 0.25 -18.24
C TYR A 175 9.65 1.42 -19.00
N GLN A 176 10.48 2.09 -19.83
CA GLN A 176 10.01 3.10 -20.77
C GLN A 176 9.86 2.45 -22.14
N VAL A 177 8.66 2.54 -22.70
CA VAL A 177 8.34 1.99 -24.03
C VAL A 177 9.11 2.77 -25.08
N ARG A 178 9.82 2.04 -25.95
CA ARG A 178 10.66 2.57 -27.02
C ARG A 178 10.14 2.16 -28.38
#